data_AF-A0A2P6PGE6-F1
#
_entry.id   AF-A0A2P6PGE6-F1
#
_cell.length_a   1.000
_cell.length_b   1.000
_cell.length_c   1.000
_cell.angle_alpha   90.00
_cell.angle_beta   90.00
_cell.angle_gamma   90.00
#
_symmetry.space_group_name_H-M   'P 1'
#
loop_
_entity.id
_entity.type
_entity.pdbx_description
1 polymer ?
#
loop_
_entity_poly.entity_id
_entity_poly.type
_entity_poly.pdbx_seq_one_letter_code
_entity_poly.pdbx_strand_id
1 'polypeptide(L)'
;MARLLWVVQKPVYFLGRQWNGVDIASVFTLTAIHLLALLAPFYFTWSAFWLAIVLYYVTGVGITLSFHRNLAHKSFKLPKWLEYFFAYCAVHSLQGSPLEWVSSHRTHHQFTDTPSDPHTPLKGFWFSHIGWIFDFRKRFGSYDGRLYNVGDLKKKNYYKFLHYTYPYHCIACGVVLYRTGGMPYLVWALAVRTVFFLHVTFSINSICHIWGNQVWDTVDLSKNNWLFGLLAHGEGWHNNHHAFEYSA
;
A
#
# COMPACT_ATOMS: atom_id res chain seq x y z
N MET A 1 -19.84 -26.85 -0.88
CA MET A 1 -20.53 -25.53 -0.81
C MET A 1 -19.92 -24.62 0.28
N ALA A 2 -18.58 -24.55 0.41
CA ALA A 2 -17.89 -23.87 1.53
C ALA A 2 -17.02 -22.66 1.11
N ARG A 3 -17.12 -22.19 -0.15
CA ARG A 3 -16.20 -21.17 -0.71
C ARG A 3 -16.65 -19.70 -0.54
N LEU A 4 -17.87 -19.44 -0.08
CA LEU A 4 -18.41 -18.08 0.07
C LEU A 4 -18.14 -17.43 1.44
N LEU A 5 -17.67 -18.21 2.42
CA LEU A 5 -17.44 -17.74 3.79
C LEU A 5 -16.39 -16.63 3.91
N TRP A 6 -15.56 -16.36 2.90
CA TRP A 6 -14.47 -15.38 2.99
C TRP A 6 -14.73 -14.06 2.26
N VAL A 7 -15.78 -13.98 1.44
CA VAL A 7 -16.08 -12.77 0.66
C VAL A 7 -16.68 -11.68 1.56
N VAL A 8 -17.59 -12.05 2.47
CA VAL A 8 -18.20 -11.15 3.45
C VAL A 8 -18.42 -11.91 4.76
N GLN A 9 -17.61 -11.64 5.80
CA GLN A 9 -17.76 -12.31 7.11
C GLN A 9 -18.54 -11.50 8.15
N LYS A 10 -18.57 -10.15 8.05
CA LYS A 10 -19.26 -9.28 9.02
C LYS A 10 -19.91 -8.07 8.33
N PRO A 11 -20.95 -7.46 8.93
CA PRO A 11 -21.52 -6.21 8.44
C PRO A 11 -20.45 -5.12 8.35
N VAL A 12 -20.68 -4.16 7.46
CA VAL A 12 -19.82 -3.02 7.15
C VAL A 12 -19.19 -2.44 8.43
N TYR A 13 -17.89 -2.72 8.65
CA TYR A 13 -17.11 -2.27 9.83
C TYR A 13 -17.13 -0.74 10.08
N PHE A 14 -17.69 0.00 9.13
CA PHE A 14 -17.75 1.45 9.11
C PHE A 14 -19.03 2.03 9.75
N LEU A 15 -20.07 1.22 9.97
CA LEU A 15 -21.31 1.67 10.62
C LEU A 15 -21.12 1.73 12.14
N GLY A 16 -21.47 2.87 12.75
CA GLY A 16 -21.43 3.05 14.22
C GLY A 16 -20.05 3.34 14.82
N ARG A 17 -18.98 3.46 14.00
CA ARG A 17 -17.63 3.79 14.50
C ARG A 17 -17.42 5.31 14.60
N GLN A 18 -16.51 5.73 15.49
CA GLN A 18 -16.02 7.11 15.54
C GLN A 18 -14.98 7.35 14.43
N TRP A 19 -15.22 8.35 13.59
CA TRP A 19 -14.32 8.78 12.53
C TRP A 19 -13.45 9.93 13.02
N ASN A 20 -12.14 9.87 12.73
CA ASN A 20 -11.24 11.00 12.96
C ASN A 20 -10.94 11.75 11.64
N GLY A 21 -10.28 12.90 11.73
CA GLY A 21 -9.96 13.72 10.55
C GLY A 21 -9.10 13.01 9.50
N VAL A 22 -8.20 12.10 9.91
CA VAL A 22 -7.37 11.31 8.99
C VAL A 22 -8.20 10.26 8.26
N ASP A 23 -9.14 9.62 8.96
CA ASP A 23 -10.07 8.67 8.33
C ASP A 23 -10.91 9.37 7.25
N ILE A 24 -11.45 10.55 7.55
CA ILE A 24 -12.25 11.35 6.63
C ILE A 24 -11.39 11.80 5.44
N ALA A 25 -10.17 12.31 5.70
CA ALA A 25 -9.25 12.71 4.65
C ALA A 25 -8.86 11.52 3.74
N SER A 26 -8.68 10.32 4.31
CA SER A 26 -8.36 9.11 3.56
C SER A 26 -9.53 8.68 2.66
N VAL A 27 -10.77 8.70 3.17
CA VAL A 27 -11.98 8.42 2.37
C VAL A 27 -12.13 9.43 1.25
N PHE A 28 -11.99 10.72 1.55
CA PHE A 28 -12.10 11.77 0.55
C PHE A 28 -11.03 11.60 -0.54
N THR A 29 -9.76 11.43 -0.15
CA THR A 29 -8.64 11.30 -1.08
C THR A 29 -8.79 10.07 -1.98
N LEU A 30 -9.11 8.91 -1.39
CA LEU A 30 -9.32 7.70 -2.18
C LEU A 30 -10.54 7.83 -3.07
N THR A 31 -11.66 8.37 -2.60
CA THR A 31 -12.84 8.58 -3.44
C THR A 31 -12.51 9.53 -4.61
N ALA A 32 -11.85 10.65 -4.33
CA ALA A 32 -11.49 11.65 -5.35
C ALA A 32 -10.56 11.07 -6.43
N ILE A 33 -9.54 10.30 -6.06
CA ILE A 33 -8.62 9.71 -7.05
C ILE A 33 -9.30 8.63 -7.89
N HIS A 34 -10.24 7.86 -7.32
CA HIS A 34 -11.03 6.88 -8.07
C HIS A 34 -11.99 7.57 -9.04
N LEU A 35 -12.71 8.61 -8.60
CA LEU A 35 -13.58 9.40 -9.48
C LEU A 35 -12.79 10.07 -10.62
N LEU A 36 -11.60 10.58 -10.34
CA LEU A 36 -10.71 11.13 -11.36
C LEU A 36 -10.24 10.06 -12.36
N ALA A 37 -9.94 8.84 -11.89
CA ALA A 37 -9.57 7.73 -12.76
C ALA A 37 -10.71 7.29 -13.68
N LEU A 38 -11.99 7.46 -13.29
CA LEU A 38 -13.13 7.19 -14.17
C LEU A 38 -13.18 8.08 -15.41
N LEU A 39 -12.46 9.21 -15.41
CA LEU A 39 -12.35 10.09 -16.58
C LEU A 39 -11.35 9.57 -17.63
N ALA A 40 -10.71 8.43 -17.39
CA ALA A 40 -9.69 7.84 -18.27
C ALA A 40 -10.07 7.80 -19.77
N PRO A 41 -11.29 7.40 -20.18
CA PRO A 41 -11.67 7.35 -21.60
C PRO A 41 -11.65 8.73 -22.29
N PHE A 42 -11.93 9.79 -21.54
CA PHE A 42 -12.03 11.16 -22.08
C PHE A 42 -10.68 11.87 -22.18
N TYR A 43 -9.66 11.38 -21.48
CA TYR A 43 -8.35 12.03 -21.35
C TYR A 43 -7.19 11.11 -21.77
N PHE A 44 -7.47 10.09 -22.58
CA PHE A 44 -6.44 9.17 -23.08
C PHE A 44 -5.53 9.86 -24.10
N THR A 45 -4.22 9.72 -23.89
CA THR A 45 -3.18 9.98 -24.87
C THR A 45 -2.07 8.95 -24.70
N TRP A 46 -1.39 8.59 -25.79
CA TRP A 46 -0.26 7.65 -25.71
C TRP A 46 0.86 8.13 -24.79
N SER A 47 1.14 9.44 -24.78
CA SER A 47 2.14 10.01 -23.87
C SER A 47 1.76 9.84 -22.40
N ALA A 48 0.50 10.11 -22.05
CA ALA A 48 0.04 9.99 -20.66
C ALA A 48 -0.03 8.53 -20.22
N PHE A 49 -0.43 7.63 -21.12
CA PHE A 49 -0.43 6.18 -20.89
C PHE A 49 0.99 5.67 -20.60
N TRP A 50 1.97 5.96 -21.46
CA TRP A 50 3.34 5.48 -21.24
C TRP A 50 3.98 6.11 -20.00
N LEU A 51 3.69 7.38 -19.71
CA LEU A 51 4.13 8.00 -18.46
C LEU A 51 3.51 7.30 -17.24
N ALA A 52 2.23 6.94 -17.30
CA ALA A 52 1.58 6.17 -16.25
C ALA A 52 2.28 4.82 -16.02
N ILE A 53 2.63 4.09 -17.09
CA ILE A 53 3.37 2.83 -16.99
C ILE A 53 4.76 3.05 -16.36
N VAL A 54 5.53 4.05 -16.79
CA VAL A 54 6.84 4.34 -16.21
C VAL A 54 6.72 4.66 -14.72
N LEU A 55 5.79 5.54 -14.35
CA LEU A 55 5.57 5.89 -12.95
C LEU A 55 5.04 4.71 -12.12
N TYR A 56 4.27 3.81 -12.72
CA TYR A 56 3.84 2.57 -12.08
C TYR A 56 5.05 1.72 -11.67
N TYR A 57 6.02 1.50 -12.57
CA TYR A 57 7.24 0.77 -12.22
C TYR A 57 8.12 1.51 -11.21
N VAL A 58 8.31 2.83 -11.38
CA VAL A 58 9.13 3.63 -10.45
C VAL A 58 8.56 3.59 -9.03
N THR A 59 7.24 3.76 -8.89
CA THR A 59 6.56 3.69 -7.58
C THR A 59 6.47 2.26 -7.04
N GLY A 60 6.25 1.29 -7.92
CA GLY A 60 6.27 -0.14 -7.63
C GLY A 60 7.58 -0.60 -7.02
N VAL A 61 8.69 -0.37 -7.72
CA VAL A 61 10.05 -0.65 -7.23
C VAL A 61 10.34 0.13 -5.95
N GLY A 62 9.88 1.37 -5.83
CA GLY A 62 9.97 2.14 -4.59
C GLY A 62 9.36 1.38 -3.40
N ILE A 63 8.13 0.87 -3.56
CA ILE A 63 7.45 0.10 -2.50
C ILE A 63 8.17 -1.22 -2.22
N THR A 64 8.39 -2.04 -3.24
CA THR A 64 8.92 -3.40 -3.06
C THR A 64 10.37 -3.39 -2.57
N LEU A 65 11.22 -2.58 -3.19
CA LEU A 65 12.64 -2.52 -2.87
C LEU A 65 12.87 -1.72 -1.58
N SER A 66 12.26 -0.53 -1.43
CA SER A 66 12.49 0.31 -0.26
C SER A 66 11.58 -0.03 0.91
N PHE A 67 10.29 0.32 0.85
CA PHE A 67 9.41 0.22 2.01
C PHE A 67 9.33 -1.21 2.54
N HIS A 68 9.19 -2.17 1.64
CA HIS A 68 9.05 -3.58 1.99
C HIS A 68 10.39 -4.22 2.38
N ARG A 69 11.24 -4.56 1.42
CA ARG A 69 12.42 -5.41 1.65
C ARG A 69 13.53 -4.69 2.42
N ASN A 70 13.85 -3.46 2.07
CA ASN A 70 14.94 -2.72 2.71
C ASN A 70 14.57 -2.14 4.08
N LEU A 71 13.42 -1.47 4.20
CA LEU A 71 13.04 -0.75 5.42
C LEU A 71 12.27 -1.62 6.41
N ALA A 72 11.30 -2.43 5.96
CA ALA A 72 10.54 -3.28 6.86
C ALA A 72 11.32 -4.53 7.27
N HIS A 73 11.80 -5.32 6.30
CA HIS A 73 12.48 -6.60 6.55
C HIS A 73 13.99 -6.52 6.72
N LYS A 74 14.64 -5.44 6.25
CA LYS A 74 16.10 -5.26 6.31
C LYS A 74 16.87 -6.38 5.62
N SER A 75 16.30 -6.96 4.56
CA SER A 75 16.88 -8.09 3.82
C SER A 75 18.22 -7.75 3.16
N PHE A 76 18.46 -6.47 2.84
CA PHE A 76 19.72 -5.98 2.27
C PHE A 76 20.00 -4.53 2.69
N LYS A 77 21.24 -4.09 2.45
CA LYS A 77 21.68 -2.71 2.71
C LYS A 77 21.94 -1.98 1.40
N LEU A 78 21.50 -0.72 1.31
CA LEU A 78 21.80 0.19 0.22
C LEU A 78 22.69 1.34 0.69
N PRO A 79 23.47 1.96 -0.21
CA PRO A 79 24.04 3.27 0.07
C PRO A 79 22.91 4.29 0.31
N LYS A 80 23.12 5.24 1.23
CA LYS A 80 22.05 6.10 1.75
C LYS A 80 21.32 6.92 0.69
N TRP A 81 22.04 7.42 -0.32
CA TRP A 81 21.43 8.17 -1.41
C TRP A 81 20.41 7.33 -2.20
N LEU A 82 20.71 6.04 -2.41
CA LEU A 82 19.86 5.11 -3.14
C LEU A 82 18.68 4.63 -2.27
N GLU A 83 18.92 4.36 -0.98
CA GLU A 83 17.88 4.08 0.02
C GLU A 83 16.85 5.23 0.06
N TYR A 84 17.32 6.48 0.10
CA TYR A 84 16.45 7.65 0.14
C TYR A 84 15.75 7.89 -1.19
N PHE A 85 16.42 7.70 -2.32
CA PHE A 85 15.80 7.80 -3.64
C PHE A 85 14.59 6.87 -3.78
N PHE A 86 14.76 5.57 -3.51
CA PHE A 86 13.65 4.62 -3.63
C PHE A 86 12.55 4.85 -2.59
N ALA A 87 12.91 5.28 -1.37
CA ALA A 87 11.93 5.67 -0.36
C ALA A 87 11.09 6.88 -0.82
N TYR A 88 11.68 7.84 -1.53
CA TYR A 88 10.97 8.97 -2.12
C TYR A 88 10.03 8.53 -3.24
N CYS A 89 10.48 7.63 -4.13
CA CYS A 89 9.62 7.05 -5.16
C CYS A 89 8.39 6.37 -4.54
N ALA A 90 8.57 5.64 -3.44
CA ALA A 90 7.48 4.96 -2.73
C ALA A 90 6.45 5.92 -2.11
N VAL A 91 6.83 7.14 -1.72
CA VAL A 91 5.90 8.16 -1.18
C VAL A 91 4.78 8.48 -2.17
N HIS A 92 5.04 8.40 -3.48
CA HIS A 92 4.04 8.65 -4.52
C HIS A 92 3.08 7.46 -4.78
N SER A 93 3.13 6.41 -3.95
CA SER A 93 2.20 5.27 -4.02
C SER A 93 0.81 5.56 -3.45
N LEU A 94 0.66 6.64 -2.67
CA LEU A 94 -0.53 6.95 -1.88
C LEU A 94 -0.86 5.92 -0.77
N GLN A 95 0.13 5.16 -0.30
CA GLN A 95 -0.05 4.12 0.73
C GLN A 95 0.38 4.54 2.15
N GLY A 96 0.59 5.84 2.37
CA GLY A 96 1.08 6.40 3.63
C GLY A 96 2.57 6.70 3.61
N SER A 97 3.03 7.36 4.66
CA SER A 97 4.44 7.70 4.84
C SER A 97 5.33 6.47 5.08
N PRO A 98 6.67 6.56 4.93
CA PRO A 98 7.56 5.44 5.22
C PRO A 98 7.40 4.88 6.65
N LEU A 99 7.15 5.77 7.62
CA LEU A 99 6.93 5.38 9.02
C LEU A 99 5.65 4.56 9.18
N GLU A 100 4.54 5.04 8.62
CA GLU A 100 3.23 4.40 8.73
C GLU A 100 3.15 3.07 7.99
N TRP A 101 3.70 3.03 6.76
CA TRP A 101 3.70 1.83 5.93
C TRP A 101 4.52 0.73 6.59
N VAL A 102 5.78 1.04 6.95
CA VAL A 102 6.68 0.06 7.60
C VAL A 102 6.13 -0.39 8.96
N SER A 103 5.54 0.52 9.73
CA SER A 103 4.94 0.17 11.02
C SER A 103 3.75 -0.77 10.87
N SER A 104 2.87 -0.51 9.89
CA SER A 104 1.74 -1.39 9.57
C SER A 104 2.23 -2.76 9.11
N HIS A 105 3.20 -2.79 8.20
CA HIS A 105 3.74 -4.03 7.64
C HIS A 105 4.43 -4.90 8.69
N ARG A 106 5.27 -4.31 9.54
CA ARG A 106 5.88 -5.02 10.68
C ARG A 106 4.83 -5.56 11.66
N THR A 107 3.74 -4.82 11.85
CA THR A 107 2.61 -5.28 12.71
C THR A 107 1.86 -6.43 12.04
N HIS A 108 1.67 -6.39 10.72
CA HIS A 108 1.08 -7.49 9.97
C HIS A 108 1.90 -8.77 10.13
N HIS A 109 3.22 -8.74 9.92
CA HIS A 109 4.08 -9.91 10.12
C HIS A 109 4.08 -10.44 11.56
N GLN A 110 4.10 -9.53 12.54
CA GLN A 110 4.08 -9.93 13.95
C GLN A 110 2.76 -10.61 14.37
N PHE A 111 1.65 -10.23 13.75
CA PHE A 111 0.30 -10.64 14.17
C PHE A 111 -0.53 -11.23 13.03
N THR A 112 0.12 -11.81 12.02
CA THR A 112 -0.49 -12.21 10.75
C THR A 112 -1.74 -13.04 10.97
N ASP A 113 -2.82 -12.68 10.27
CA ASP A 113 -4.10 -13.39 10.31
C ASP A 113 -4.70 -13.54 11.72
N THR A 114 -4.36 -12.63 12.63
CA THR A 114 -5.02 -12.48 13.94
C THR A 114 -5.90 -11.22 13.98
N PRO A 115 -6.75 -11.04 15.00
CA PRO A 115 -7.51 -9.79 15.16
C PRO A 115 -6.67 -8.51 15.27
N SER A 116 -5.38 -8.65 15.61
CA SER A 116 -4.40 -7.55 15.75
C SER A 116 -3.69 -7.19 14.44
N ASP A 117 -3.80 -8.02 13.39
CA ASP A 117 -3.28 -7.67 12.07
C ASP A 117 -4.10 -6.49 11.48
N PRO A 118 -3.43 -5.39 11.04
CA PRO A 118 -4.05 -4.21 10.47
C PRO A 118 -5.05 -4.52 9.34
N HIS A 119 -4.73 -5.47 8.48
CA HIS A 119 -5.50 -5.81 7.28
C HIS A 119 -5.89 -7.29 7.24
N THR A 120 -6.16 -7.87 8.41
CA THR A 120 -6.49 -9.28 8.54
C THR A 120 -7.60 -9.77 7.57
N PRO A 121 -7.37 -10.88 6.84
CA PRO A 121 -8.36 -11.51 5.98
C PRO A 121 -9.53 -12.13 6.76
N LEU A 122 -9.38 -12.35 8.09
CA LEU A 122 -10.44 -12.84 8.98
C LEU A 122 -11.63 -11.87 9.12
N LYS A 123 -11.54 -10.66 8.57
CA LYS A 123 -12.65 -9.70 8.49
C LYS A 123 -13.32 -9.68 7.12
N GLY A 124 -12.92 -10.58 6.22
CA GLY A 124 -13.43 -10.72 4.86
C GLY A 124 -12.60 -9.97 3.82
N PHE A 125 -12.83 -10.33 2.56
CA PHE A 125 -12.12 -9.82 1.39
C PHE A 125 -12.09 -8.29 1.31
N TRP A 126 -13.25 -7.63 1.42
CA TRP A 126 -13.32 -6.17 1.26
C TRP A 126 -12.61 -5.39 2.38
N PHE A 127 -12.57 -5.95 3.59
CA PHE A 127 -11.81 -5.35 4.68
C PHE A 127 -10.32 -5.44 4.42
N SER A 128 -9.78 -6.63 4.13
CA SER A 128 -8.35 -6.85 3.87
C SER A 128 -7.88 -6.15 2.59
N HIS A 129 -8.77 -5.98 1.61
CA HIS A 129 -8.45 -5.29 0.36
C HIS A 129 -8.32 -3.77 0.58
N ILE A 130 -9.42 -3.09 0.92
CA ILE A 130 -9.42 -1.62 1.00
C ILE A 130 -9.94 -1.09 2.33
N GLY A 131 -10.82 -1.81 3.01
CA GLY A 131 -11.50 -1.30 4.19
C GLY A 131 -10.56 -0.92 5.34
N TRP A 132 -9.50 -1.70 5.55
CA TRP A 132 -8.50 -1.48 6.60
C TRP A 132 -7.87 -0.08 6.57
N ILE A 133 -7.73 0.53 5.38
CA ILE A 133 -7.05 1.82 5.23
C ILE A 133 -7.83 2.96 5.90
N PHE A 134 -9.15 2.83 6.02
CA PHE A 134 -10.01 3.86 6.58
C PHE A 134 -10.05 3.85 8.12
N ASP A 135 -9.48 2.84 8.78
CA ASP A 135 -9.48 2.74 10.25
C ASP A 135 -8.12 3.13 10.84
N PHE A 136 -7.76 4.42 10.75
CA PHE A 136 -6.47 4.91 11.23
C PHE A 136 -6.28 4.66 12.72
N ARG A 137 -7.35 4.83 13.52
CA ARG A 137 -7.30 4.62 14.97
C ARG A 137 -6.96 3.17 15.31
N LYS A 138 -7.52 2.18 14.62
CA LYS A 138 -7.18 0.79 14.87
C LYS A 138 -5.77 0.42 14.42
N ARG A 139 -5.32 0.96 13.27
CA ARG A 139 -3.97 0.69 12.75
C ARG A 139 -2.88 1.27 13.63
N PHE A 140 -3.16 2.42 14.23
CA PHE A 140 -2.11 3.24 14.80
C PHE A 140 -2.39 3.64 16.27
N GLY A 141 -3.62 3.83 16.75
CA GLY A 141 -3.88 4.23 18.15
C GLY A 141 -3.86 5.75 18.40
N SER A 142 -3.15 6.24 19.44
CA SER A 142 -2.93 7.67 19.83
C SER A 142 -1.52 8.18 19.43
N TYR A 143 -1.35 9.44 18.98
CA TYR A 143 -0.32 9.84 17.96
C TYR A 143 1.11 9.45 18.34
N ASP A 144 1.43 9.54 19.63
CA ASP A 144 2.76 9.23 20.15
C ASP A 144 3.01 7.74 20.42
N GLY A 145 1.97 6.93 20.64
CA GLY A 145 2.08 5.46 20.77
C GLY A 145 2.17 4.71 19.43
N ARG A 146 1.84 5.37 18.31
CA ARG A 146 1.43 4.72 17.04
C ARG A 146 2.48 4.03 16.20
N LEU A 147 3.73 4.36 16.43
CA LEU A 147 4.85 4.01 15.55
C LEU A 147 5.97 3.43 16.41
N TYR A 148 5.60 2.60 17.39
CA TYR A 148 6.50 2.05 18.40
C TYR A 148 7.52 1.09 17.79
N ASN A 149 7.13 0.34 16.75
CA ASN A 149 7.96 -0.65 16.07
C ASN A 149 8.83 -0.07 14.95
N VAL A 150 8.93 1.26 14.81
CA VAL A 150 9.78 1.94 13.79
C VAL A 150 10.73 2.99 14.40
N GLY A 151 11.19 2.76 15.63
CA GLY A 151 12.17 3.62 16.31
C GLY A 151 13.48 3.80 15.55
N ASP A 152 13.87 2.81 14.74
CA ASP A 152 15.03 2.88 13.84
C ASP A 152 14.85 3.90 12.70
N LEU A 153 13.63 4.06 12.18
CA LEU A 153 13.32 5.08 11.16
C LEU A 153 13.14 6.46 11.77
N LYS A 154 12.52 6.57 12.96
CA LYS A 154 12.31 7.84 13.68
C LYS A 154 13.61 8.58 14.02
N LYS A 155 14.72 7.84 14.18
CA LYS A 155 16.05 8.42 14.41
C LYS A 155 16.61 9.18 13.19
N LYS A 156 16.09 8.93 11.99
CA LYS A 156 16.58 9.55 10.75
C LYS A 156 15.71 10.75 10.37
N ASN A 157 16.33 11.93 10.26
CA ASN A 157 15.61 13.18 9.91
C ASN A 157 14.89 13.10 8.56
N TYR A 158 15.48 12.39 7.58
CA TYR A 158 14.88 12.19 6.27
C TYR A 158 13.48 11.56 6.34
N TYR A 159 13.30 10.49 7.12
CA TYR A 159 12.00 9.83 7.21
C TYR A 159 10.99 10.59 8.05
N LYS A 160 11.44 11.34 9.06
CA LYS A 160 10.58 12.30 9.77
C LYS A 160 10.08 13.38 8.82
N PHE A 161 10.97 13.95 8.00
CA PHE A 161 10.59 14.93 6.97
C PHE A 161 9.50 14.35 6.07
N LEU A 162 9.74 13.20 5.41
CA LEU A 162 8.75 12.56 4.55
C LEU A 162 7.42 12.26 5.26
N HIS A 163 7.45 11.90 6.55
CA HIS A 163 6.24 11.66 7.33
C HIS A 163 5.41 12.93 7.51
N TYR A 164 6.02 14.02 7.97
CA TYR A 164 5.31 15.27 8.23
C TYR A 164 4.91 16.02 6.95
N THR A 165 5.63 15.82 5.85
CA THR A 165 5.35 16.46 4.56
C THR A 165 4.63 15.56 3.55
N TYR A 166 4.24 14.35 3.94
CA TYR A 166 3.68 13.32 3.05
C TYR A 166 2.58 13.85 2.11
N PRO A 167 1.53 14.56 2.59
CA PRO A 167 0.48 15.05 1.69
C PRO A 167 1.01 16.02 0.62
N TYR A 168 1.99 16.86 0.98
CA TYR A 168 2.55 17.85 0.07
C TYR A 168 3.34 17.22 -1.07
N HIS A 169 4.02 16.09 -0.86
CA HIS A 169 4.71 15.36 -1.93
C HIS A 169 3.73 14.82 -2.97
N CYS A 170 2.60 14.26 -2.54
CA CYS A 170 1.56 13.78 -3.44
C CYS A 170 0.90 14.92 -4.21
N ILE A 171 0.58 16.03 -3.54
CA ILE A 171 0.00 17.23 -4.17
C ILE A 171 0.98 17.83 -5.18
N ALA A 172 2.26 17.99 -4.80
CA ALA A 172 3.28 18.53 -5.68
C ALA A 172 3.45 17.70 -6.95
N CYS A 173 3.43 16.36 -6.84
CA CYS A 173 3.46 15.47 -7.99
C CYS A 173 2.27 15.72 -8.93
N GLY A 174 1.04 15.83 -8.39
CA GLY A 174 -0.14 16.17 -9.18
C GLY A 174 -0.03 17.53 -9.88
N VAL A 175 0.49 18.55 -9.19
CA VAL A 175 0.71 19.88 -9.77
C VAL A 175 1.73 19.81 -10.91
N VAL A 176 2.84 19.11 -10.73
CA VAL A 176 3.86 18.94 -11.79
C VAL A 176 3.27 18.20 -12.99
N LEU A 177 2.53 17.12 -12.78
CA LEU A 177 1.88 16.37 -13.86
C LEU A 177 0.87 17.23 -14.63
N TYR A 178 0.04 18.01 -13.93
CA TYR A 178 -0.90 18.92 -14.57
C TYR A 178 -0.20 20.04 -15.34
N ARG A 179 0.86 20.63 -14.78
CA ARG A 179 1.62 21.70 -15.46
C ARG A 179 2.35 21.21 -16.70
N THR A 180 2.75 19.94 -16.75
CA THR A 180 3.53 19.37 -17.85
C THR A 180 2.67 18.80 -18.97
N GLY A 181 1.53 18.16 -18.65
CA GLY A 181 0.69 17.51 -19.66
C GLY A 181 -0.81 17.63 -19.41
N GLY A 182 -1.24 18.58 -18.59
CA GLY A 182 -2.65 18.92 -18.37
C GLY A 182 -3.46 17.79 -17.74
N MET A 183 -4.75 17.79 -18.05
CA MET A 183 -5.69 16.77 -17.58
C MET A 183 -5.33 15.34 -18.03
N PRO A 184 -4.83 15.07 -19.26
CA PRO A 184 -4.35 13.74 -19.62
C PRO A 184 -3.35 13.15 -18.63
N TYR A 185 -2.35 13.93 -18.21
CA TYR A 185 -1.33 13.46 -17.28
C TYR A 185 -1.88 13.32 -15.87
N LEU A 186 -2.77 14.23 -15.44
CA LEU A 186 -3.42 14.13 -14.14
C LEU A 186 -4.35 12.91 -14.05
N VAL A 187 -5.08 12.60 -15.12
CA VAL A 187 -5.99 11.44 -15.15
C VAL A 187 -5.19 10.14 -15.26
N TRP A 188 -4.28 10.01 -16.21
CA TRP A 188 -3.59 8.74 -16.44
C TRP A 188 -2.38 8.53 -15.53
N ALA A 189 -1.45 9.48 -15.51
CA ALA A 189 -0.17 9.33 -14.81
C ALA A 189 -0.31 9.50 -13.29
N LEU A 190 -1.25 10.32 -12.82
CA LEU A 190 -1.63 10.36 -11.41
C LEU A 190 -2.77 9.36 -11.12
N ALA A 191 -4.00 9.60 -11.57
CA ALA A 191 -5.16 8.88 -11.05
C ALA A 191 -5.22 7.39 -11.41
N VAL A 192 -5.28 7.04 -12.70
CA VAL A 192 -5.36 5.65 -13.18
C VAL A 192 -4.22 4.82 -12.64
N ARG A 193 -2.97 5.31 -12.79
CA ARG A 193 -1.79 4.65 -12.22
C ARG A 193 -1.91 4.41 -10.72
N THR A 194 -2.32 5.42 -9.95
CA THR A 194 -2.45 5.31 -8.48
C THR A 194 -3.50 4.26 -8.12
N VAL A 195 -4.70 4.36 -8.71
CA VAL A 195 -5.82 3.45 -8.44
C VAL A 195 -5.44 2.01 -8.80
N PHE A 196 -4.88 1.80 -9.99
CA PHE A 196 -4.42 0.48 -10.42
C PHE A 196 -3.37 -0.08 -9.46
N PHE A 197 -2.37 0.72 -9.09
CA PHE A 197 -1.30 0.27 -8.19
C PHE A 197 -1.79 -0.01 -6.77
N LEU A 198 -2.73 0.79 -6.25
CA LEU A 198 -3.39 0.53 -4.96
C LEU A 198 -4.09 -0.83 -4.98
N HIS A 199 -4.91 -1.12 -5.99
CA HIS A 199 -5.61 -2.40 -6.10
C HIS A 199 -4.66 -3.59 -6.30
N VAL A 200 -3.56 -3.42 -7.04
CA VAL A 200 -2.52 -4.45 -7.15
C VAL A 200 -1.88 -4.73 -5.79
N THR A 201 -1.51 -3.69 -5.05
CA THR A 201 -0.86 -3.86 -3.73
C THR A 201 -1.85 -4.42 -2.70
N PHE A 202 -3.08 -3.93 -2.66
CA PHE A 202 -4.14 -4.39 -1.77
C PHE A 202 -4.56 -5.83 -2.04
N SER A 203 -4.36 -6.31 -3.27
CA SER A 203 -4.54 -7.73 -3.60
C SER A 203 -3.48 -8.64 -2.98
N ILE A 204 -2.32 -8.12 -2.56
CA ILE A 204 -1.39 -8.91 -1.75
C ILE A 204 -2.03 -9.21 -0.39
N ASN A 205 -2.60 -8.21 0.26
CA ASN A 205 -3.28 -8.38 1.56
C ASN A 205 -4.54 -9.25 1.47
N SER A 206 -5.30 -9.16 0.37
CA SER A 206 -6.57 -9.88 0.23
C SER A 206 -6.46 -11.16 -0.60
N ILE A 207 -6.10 -11.06 -1.88
CA ILE A 207 -6.04 -12.20 -2.79
C ILE A 207 -4.95 -13.17 -2.35
N CYS A 208 -3.76 -12.68 -1.99
CA CYS A 208 -2.65 -13.55 -1.58
C CYS A 208 -2.79 -14.10 -0.15
N HIS A 209 -3.90 -13.86 0.55
CA HIS A 209 -4.28 -14.59 1.78
C HIS A 209 -5.54 -15.46 1.60
N ILE A 210 -6.17 -15.46 0.43
CA ILE A 210 -7.44 -16.17 0.19
C ILE A 210 -7.32 -17.14 -1.00
N TRP A 211 -6.65 -16.74 -2.08
CA TRP A 211 -6.57 -17.48 -3.34
C TRP A 211 -5.15 -17.60 -3.87
N GLY A 212 -4.72 -18.86 -4.03
CA GLY A 212 -3.43 -19.21 -4.59
C GLY A 212 -2.95 -20.56 -4.05
N ASN A 213 -1.65 -20.80 -4.15
CA ASN A 213 -1.01 -22.03 -3.68
C ASN A 213 -0.23 -21.79 -2.39
N GLN A 214 -0.33 -22.68 -1.42
CA GLN A 214 0.52 -22.69 -0.22
C GLN A 214 1.55 -23.81 -0.39
N VAL A 215 2.81 -23.44 -0.64
CA VAL A 215 3.91 -24.38 -0.94
C VAL A 215 4.73 -24.66 0.32
N TRP A 216 4.83 -23.66 1.20
CA TRP A 216 5.52 -23.74 2.48
C TRP A 216 4.51 -23.86 3.62
N ASP A 217 4.88 -24.65 4.63
CA ASP A 217 4.08 -24.82 5.84
C ASP A 217 4.21 -23.56 6.72
N THR A 218 3.25 -22.66 6.58
CA THR A 218 3.11 -21.44 7.39
C THR A 218 1.85 -21.57 8.24
N VAL A 219 1.87 -20.98 9.43
CA VAL A 219 0.70 -20.97 10.35
C VAL A 219 -0.41 -20.00 9.89
N ASP A 220 -0.09 -19.13 8.94
CA ASP A 220 -1.01 -18.15 8.34
C ASP A 220 -1.67 -18.67 7.05
N LEU A 221 -2.54 -17.84 6.48
CA LEU A 221 -3.30 -18.11 5.26
C LEU A 221 -2.60 -17.62 4.00
N SER A 222 -1.33 -17.21 4.06
CA SER A 222 -0.60 -16.70 2.90
C SER A 222 -0.57 -17.71 1.74
N LYS A 223 -0.68 -17.21 0.52
CA LYS A 223 -0.75 -17.96 -0.74
C LYS A 223 0.08 -17.27 -1.81
N ASN A 224 0.75 -18.08 -2.60
CA ASN A 224 1.38 -17.66 -3.85
C ASN A 224 0.34 -17.45 -4.95
N ASN A 225 0.37 -16.30 -5.60
CA ASN A 225 -0.48 -15.96 -6.73
C ASN A 225 0.36 -15.35 -7.87
N TRP A 226 0.53 -16.08 -8.97
CA TRP A 226 1.43 -15.69 -10.05
C TRP A 226 1.03 -14.39 -10.75
N LEU A 227 -0.27 -14.09 -10.86
CA LEU A 227 -0.76 -12.88 -11.51
C LEU A 227 -0.34 -11.65 -10.71
N PHE A 228 -0.52 -11.71 -9.38
CA PHE A 228 -0.04 -10.66 -8.50
C PHE A 228 1.48 -10.73 -8.28
N GLY A 229 2.12 -11.87 -8.53
CA GLY A 229 3.58 -11.97 -8.66
C GLY A 229 4.09 -11.10 -9.80
N LEU A 230 3.41 -11.10 -10.94
CA LEU A 230 3.75 -10.24 -12.08
C LEU A 230 3.40 -8.77 -11.81
N LEU A 231 2.14 -8.49 -11.43
CA LEU A 231 1.65 -7.13 -11.26
C LEU A 231 2.30 -6.42 -10.07
N ALA A 232 2.50 -7.11 -8.95
CA ALA A 232 3.09 -6.48 -7.77
C ALA A 232 4.63 -6.54 -7.76
N HIS A 233 5.30 -6.79 -8.90
CA HIS A 233 6.77 -6.80 -8.98
C HIS A 233 7.44 -7.86 -8.07
N GLY A 234 6.84 -9.06 -7.99
CA GLY A 234 7.34 -10.22 -7.27
C GLY A 234 6.62 -10.52 -5.95
N GLU A 235 5.82 -9.58 -5.45
CA GLU A 235 5.22 -9.66 -4.11
C GLU A 235 4.09 -10.70 -4.00
N GLY A 236 3.56 -11.18 -5.13
CA GLY A 236 2.58 -12.27 -5.13
C GLY A 236 3.15 -13.65 -4.78
N TRP A 237 4.47 -13.81 -4.60
CA TRP A 237 5.06 -14.99 -3.96
C TRP A 237 4.93 -14.92 -2.43
N HIS A 238 3.70 -14.66 -1.98
CA HIS A 238 3.42 -14.22 -0.61
C HIS A 238 3.59 -15.33 0.43
N ASN A 239 3.31 -16.59 0.08
CA ASN A 239 3.57 -17.70 1.00
C ASN A 239 5.07 -17.97 1.17
N ASN A 240 5.87 -17.78 0.11
CA ASN A 240 7.31 -17.84 0.23
C ASN A 240 7.84 -16.72 1.13
N HIS A 241 7.29 -15.51 0.95
CA HIS A 241 7.63 -14.34 1.76
C HIS A 241 7.34 -14.56 3.24
N HIS A 242 6.14 -15.05 3.59
CA HIS A 242 5.77 -15.35 4.98
C HIS A 242 6.60 -16.48 5.60
N ALA A 243 7.04 -17.47 4.82
CA ALA A 243 7.94 -18.50 5.31
C ALA A 243 9.36 -17.98 5.56
N PHE A 244 9.84 -17.01 4.77
CA PHE A 244 11.23 -16.54 4.78
C PHE A 244 11.35 -15.02 4.63
N GLU A 245 10.80 -14.28 5.58
CA GLU A 245 10.66 -12.82 5.52
C GLU A 245 11.98 -12.06 5.26
N TYR A 246 13.10 -12.55 5.78
CA TYR A 246 14.42 -11.93 5.61
C TYR A 246 15.10 -12.27 4.26
N SER A 247 14.54 -13.20 3.49
CA SER A 247 15.02 -13.58 2.16
C SER A 247 14.30 -12.84 1.02
N ALA A 248 13.35 -11.97 1.37
CA ALA A 248 12.58 -11.15 0.43
C ALA A 248 13.43 -10.04 -0.20
#